data_AF-A0A8I6GBN0-F1
#
_entry.id   AF-A0A8I6GBN0-F1
#
_cell.length_a   1.000
_cell.length_b   1.000
_cell.length_c   1.000
_cell.angle_alpha   90.00
_cell.angle_beta   90.00
_cell.angle_gamma   90.00
#
_symmetry.space_group_name_H-M   'P 1'
#
loop_
_entity.id
_entity.type
_entity.pdbx_description
1 polymer ?
#
loop_
_entity_poly.entity_id
_entity_poly.type
_entity_poly.pdbx_seq_one_letter_code
_entity_poly.pdbx_strand_id
1 'polypeptide(L)' 'MKASGMLREYKVVGCCLPTPKCHTLPLCRMRIFAPNHVLAKSRFWYFVSQLKKMKKSSREIVKQTEPCV' A
#
# COMPACT_ATOMS: atom_id res chain seq x y z
N MET A 1 8.77 14.17 -6.17
CA MET A 1 7.68 13.36 -6.77
C MET A 1 7.37 14.00 -8.10
N LYS A 2 7.79 13.40 -9.24
CA LYS A 2 7.38 13.93 -10.54
C LYS A 2 5.92 13.52 -10.76
N ALA A 3 5.01 14.48 -10.65
CA ALA A 3 3.63 14.31 -11.11
C ALA A 3 3.66 14.44 -12.63
N SER A 4 3.92 13.34 -13.32
CA SER A 4 3.93 13.30 -14.78
C SER A 4 2.75 12.46 -15.24
N GLY A 5 1.82 13.09 -15.96
CA GLY A 5 0.66 12.45 -16.57
C GLY A 5 -0.60 12.42 -15.70
N MET A 6 -1.66 11.82 -16.25
CA MET A 6 -2.93 11.59 -15.56
C MET A 6 -2.73 10.62 -14.40
N LEU A 7 -3.13 11.03 -13.20
CA LEU A 7 -3.08 10.20 -12.01
C LEU A 7 -4.33 9.32 -11.94
N ARG A 8 -4.13 8.03 -11.69
CA ARG A 8 -5.20 7.07 -11.42
C ARG A 8 -5.28 6.81 -9.92
N GLU A 9 -6.49 6.55 -9.44
CA GLU A 9 -6.70 6.14 -8.06
C GLU A 9 -6.40 4.64 -7.93
N TYR A 10 -5.57 4.27 -6.96
CA TYR A 10 -5.30 2.89 -6.57
C TYR A 10 -5.71 2.67 -5.14
N LYS A 11 -6.54 1.66 -4.92
CA LYS A 11 -6.94 1.19 -3.61
C LYS A 11 -6.05 0.02 -3.22
N VAL A 12 -5.10 0.26 -2.32
CA VAL A 12 -4.11 -0.74 -1.89
C VAL A 12 -4.44 -1.18 -0.47
N VAL A 13 -4.59 -2.49 -0.28
CA VAL A 13 -4.80 -3.12 1.02
C VAL A 13 -3.59 -3.99 1.31
N GLY A 14 -2.97 -3.79 2.47
CA GLY A 14 -1.89 -4.62 2.96
C GLY A 14 -2.07 -4.99 4.43
N CYS A 15 -1.54 -6.15 4.80
CA CYS A 15 -1.55 -6.68 6.16
C CYS A 15 -0.11 -6.84 6.68
N CYS A 16 0.04 -6.96 8.00
CA CYS A 16 1.28 -7.48 8.56
C CYS A 16 1.41 -8.98 8.28
N LEU A 17 2.64 -9.48 8.22
CA LEU A 17 2.87 -10.92 8.20
C LEU A 17 2.47 -11.53 9.56
N PRO A 18 1.89 -12.74 9.56
CA PRO A 18 1.59 -13.46 10.78
C PRO A 18 2.87 -13.70 11.56
N THR A 19 2.89 -13.26 12.81
CA THR A 19 3.96 -13.54 13.75
C THR A 19 3.37 -14.30 14.94
N PRO A 20 4.12 -15.20 15.59
CA PRO A 20 3.61 -16.02 16.68
C PRO A 20 3.10 -15.20 17.88
N LYS A 21 3.40 -13.90 17.94
CA LYS A 21 2.96 -12.99 19.01
C LYS A 21 1.67 -12.23 18.68
N CYS A 22 1.29 -12.11 17.40
CA CYS A 22 0.13 -11.34 16.96
C CYS A 22 -0.61 -12.08 15.84
N HIS A 23 -1.64 -12.84 16.22
CA HIS A 23 -2.49 -13.58 15.30
C HIS A 23 -3.46 -12.69 14.52
N THR A 24 -3.89 -11.57 15.12
CA THR A 24 -4.83 -10.64 14.48
C THR A 24 -4.07 -9.59 13.69
N LEU A 25 -4.02 -9.76 12.37
CA LEU A 25 -3.27 -8.90 11.45
C LEU A 25 -4.04 -7.61 11.16
N PRO A 26 -3.56 -6.42 11.58
CA PRO A 26 -4.27 -5.18 11.31
C PRO A 26 -4.20 -4.86 9.82
N LEU A 27 -5.34 -4.95 9.13
CA LEU A 27 -5.48 -4.58 7.73
C LEU A 27 -5.34 -3.06 7.57
N CYS A 28 -4.44 -2.66 6.68
CA CYS A 28 -4.19 -1.27 6.32
C CYS A 28 -4.66 -1.07 4.88
N ARG A 29 -5.72 -0.29 4.72
CA ARG A 29 -6.22 0.15 3.42
C ARG A 29 -5.81 1.59 3.17
N MET A 30 -5.27 1.87 1.99
CA MET A 30 -4.85 3.21 1.57
C MET A 30 -5.31 3.50 0.15
N ARG A 31 -5.68 4.75 -0.10
CA ARG A 31 -5.97 5.27 -1.44
C ARG A 31 -4.71 6.00 -1.92
N ILE A 32 -4.14 5.59 -3.03
CA ILE A 32 -2.88 6.07 -3.58
C ILE A 32 -3.16 6.62 -4.98
N PHE A 33 -2.77 7.87 -5.23
CA PHE A 33 -2.83 8.43 -6.58
C PHE A 33 -1.48 8.26 -7.26
N ALA A 34 -1.45 7.54 -8.38
CA ALA A 34 -0.24 7.26 -9.15
C ALA A 34 -0.57 7.06 -10.63
N PRO A 35 0.38 7.30 -11.55
CA PRO A 35 0.14 7.08 -12.98
C PRO A 35 0.17 5.59 -13.36
N ASN A 36 0.80 4.73 -12.55
CA ASN A 36 0.84 3.30 -12.78
C ASN A 36 0.86 2.49 -11.47
N HIS A 37 0.56 1.20 -11.59
CA HIS A 37 0.43 0.28 -10.46
C HIS A 37 1.77 0.06 -9.71
N VAL A 38 2.91 0.16 -10.39
CA VAL A 38 4.26 -0.01 -9.80
C VAL A 38 4.57 1.15 -8.85
N LEU A 39 4.35 2.39 -9.30
CA LEU A 39 4.51 3.58 -8.47
C LEU A 39 3.49 3.59 -7.34
N ALA A 40 2.27 3.09 -7.57
CA ALA A 40 1.28 2.93 -6.51
C ALA A 40 1.78 2.03 -5.37
N LYS A 41 2.40 0.87 -5.69
CA LYS A 41 3.02 0.00 -4.68
C LYS A 41 4.17 0.70 -3.94
N SER A 42 5.05 1.38 -4.67
CA SER A 42 6.16 2.12 -4.04
C SER A 42 5.66 3.20 -3.08
N ARG A 43 4.61 3.92 -3.47
CA ARG A 43 3.96 4.96 -2.66
C ARG A 43 3.29 4.38 -1.43
N PHE A 44 2.58 3.27 -1.58
CA PHE A 44 1.98 2.56 -0.46
C PHE A 44 3.04 2.23 0.59
N TRP A 45 4.17 1.63 0.19
CA TRP A 45 5.24 1.29 1.13
C TRP A 45 5.88 2.51 1.79
N TYR A 46 6.09 3.58 1.03
CA TYR A 46 6.60 4.85 1.57
C TYR A 46 5.69 5.38 2.68
N PHE A 47 4.39 5.51 2.42
CA PHE A 47 3.45 6.03 3.43
C PHE A 47 3.24 5.08 4.61
N VAL A 48 3.18 3.76 4.38
CA VAL A 48 3.05 2.78 5.48
C VAL A 48 4.25 2.82 6.41
N SER A 49 5.46 3.01 5.88
CA SER A 49 6.68 3.13 6.69
C SER A 49 6.66 4.38 7.58
N GLN A 50 6.09 5.49 7.08
CA GLN A 50 5.95 6.74 7.83
C GLN A 50 4.88 6.60 8.93
N LEU A 51 3.71 6.04 8.60
CA LEU A 51 2.56 6.01 9.50
C LEU A 51 2.67 4.95 10.60
N LYS A 52 3.16 3.74 10.27
CA LYS A 52 3.17 2.61 11.21
C LYS A 52 4.58 2.15 11.61
N LYS A 53 5.65 2.84 11.17
CA LYS A 53 7.05 2.39 11.35
C LYS A 53 7.27 0.94 10.88
N MET A 54 6.51 0.51 9.88
CA MET A 54 6.51 -0.87 9.37
C MET A 54 7.16 -0.94 8.00
N LYS A 55 7.97 -1.99 7.78
CA LYS A 55 8.75 -2.18 6.55
C LYS A 55 8.03 -3.11 5.57
N LYS A 56 8.41 -3.01 4.29
CA LYS A 56 7.95 -3.89 3.21
C LYS A 56 8.20 -5.37 3.48
N SER A 57 9.30 -5.72 4.14
CA SER A 57 9.63 -7.11 4.49
C SER A 57 8.72 -7.73 5.55
N SER A 58 8.06 -6.90 6.38
CA SER A 58 7.22 -7.37 7.48
C SER A 58 5.73 -7.42 7.13
N ARG A 59 5.38 -7.16 5.87
CA ARG A 59 4.01 -6.98 5.41
C ARG A 59 3.81 -7.55 4.01
N GLU A 60 2.57 -7.84 3.69
CA GLU A 60 2.16 -8.24 2.35
C GLU A 60 1.07 -7.31 1.82
N ILE A 61 1.06 -7.09 0.50
CA ILE A 61 -0.05 -6.43 -0.19
C ILE A 61 -1.07 -7.51 -0.53
N VAL A 62 -2.21 -7.50 0.15
CA VAL A 62 -3.30 -8.47 -0.04
C VAL A 62 -4.06 -8.18 -1.34
N LYS A 63 -4.33 -6.90 -1.61
CA LYS A 63 -5.12 -6.50 -2.79
C LYS A 63 -4.73 -5.12 -3.27
N GLN A 64 -4.59 -5.00 -4.59
CA GLN A 64 -4.49 -3.72 -5.27
C GLN A 64 -5.62 -3.65 -6.30
N THR A 65 -6.48 -2.66 -6.15
CA THR A 65 -7.62 -2.45 -7.05
C THR A 65 -7.55 -1.05 -7.61
N GLU A 66 -7.60 -0.92 -8.93
CA GLU A 66 -7.96 0.33 -9.58
C GLU A 66 -9.48 0.42 -9.59
N PRO A 67 -10.09 1.42 -8.92
CA PRO A 67 -11.48 1.75 -9.21
C PRO A 67 -11.52 2.24 -10.66
N CYS A 68 -12.22 1.53 -11.53
CA CYS A 68 -12.55 2.06 -12.85
C CYS A 68 -13.40 3.32 -12.63
N VAL A 69 -12.86 4.47 -13.02
CA VAL A 69 -13.61 5.70 -13.29
C VAL A 69 -13.70 5.82 -14.80
#